data_AF-A0A927AVX9-F1
#
_entry.id   AF-A0A927AVX9-F1
#
_cell.length_a   1.000
_cell.length_b   1.000
_cell.length_c   1.000
_cell.angle_alpha   90.00
_cell.angle_beta   90.00
_cell.angle_gamma   90.00
#
_symmetry.space_group_name_H-M   'P 1'
#
loop_
_entity.id
_entity.type
_entity.pdbx_description
1 polymer ?
#
loop_
_entity_poly.entity_id
_entity_poly.type
_entity_poly.pdbx_seq_one_letter_code
_entity_poly.pdbx_strand_id
1 'polypeptide(L)'
;MFSSKDYSIMTLDELVSEEKKLKSQKVTIAVFIGFLVGVAVYAATHKGFVLPVILLISSFLIGSRYSQSLKGIQAEISRRNTAL
;
A
#
# COMPACT_ATOMS: atom_id res chain seq x y z
N MET A 1 -8.36 -12.93 6.87
CA MET A 1 -7.96 -13.72 5.69
C MET A 1 -6.96 -12.91 4.88
N PHE A 2 -5.66 -13.09 5.12
CA PHE A 2 -4.61 -12.45 4.31
C PHE A 2 -4.35 -13.34 3.10
N SER A 3 -5.01 -13.04 1.98
CA SER A 3 -4.76 -13.73 0.72
C SER A 3 -3.41 -13.25 0.15
N SER A 4 -2.36 -14.06 0.29
CA SER A 4 -1.11 -13.90 -0.43
C SER A 4 -1.40 -14.08 -1.91
N LYS A 5 -1.68 -12.98 -2.60
CA LYS A 5 -2.07 -12.97 -4.00
C LYS A 5 -0.86 -13.41 -4.84
N ASP A 6 -0.96 -14.57 -5.45
CA ASP A 6 0.10 -15.12 -6.30
C ASP A 6 -0.02 -14.50 -7.70
N TYR A 7 0.94 -13.65 -8.04
CA TYR A 7 0.98 -12.92 -9.30
C TYR A 7 1.54 -13.77 -10.45
N SER A 8 2.15 -14.93 -10.15
CA SER A 8 2.76 -15.80 -11.15
C SER A 8 1.72 -16.47 -12.05
N ILE A 9 0.50 -16.66 -11.53
CA ILE A 9 -0.61 -17.34 -12.21
C ILE A 9 -1.50 -16.41 -13.04
N MET A 10 -1.36 -15.09 -12.89
CA MET A 10 -2.14 -14.11 -13.67
C MET A 10 -1.59 -13.94 -15.08
N THR A 11 -2.45 -13.58 -16.02
CA THR A 11 -2.05 -13.18 -17.38
C THR A 11 -1.44 -11.76 -17.39
N LEU A 12 -0.75 -11.38 -18.47
CA LEU A 12 -0.10 -10.07 -18.57
C LEU A 12 -1.13 -8.92 -18.44
N ASP A 13 -2.27 -9.04 -19.11
CA ASP A 13 -3.35 -8.05 -19.03
C ASP A 13 -3.93 -7.92 -17.62
N GLU A 14 -4.04 -9.03 -16.88
CA GLU A 14 -4.48 -9.02 -15.47
C GLU A 14 -3.46 -8.35 -14.55
N LEU A 15 -2.15 -8.58 -14.77
CA LEU A 15 -1.09 -7.94 -14.00
C LEU A 15 -1.09 -6.41 -14.19
N VAL A 16 -1.26 -5.94 -15.43
CA VAL A 16 -1.32 -4.50 -15.74
C VAL A 16 -2.58 -3.86 -15.14
N SER A 17 -3.71 -4.56 -15.16
CA SER A 17 -4.95 -4.12 -14.52
C SER A 17 -4.82 -4.02 -12.99
N GLU A 18 -4.20 -5.01 -12.35
CA GLU A 18 -3.88 -5.01 -10.92
C GLU A 18 -2.92 -3.87 -10.55
N GLU A 19 -1.86 -3.64 -11.33
CA GLU A 19 -0.92 -2.53 -11.12
C GLU A 19 -1.68 -1.19 -11.11
N LYS A 20 -2.53 -0.96 -12.13
CA LYS A 20 -3.32 0.26 -12.26
C LYS A 20 -4.30 0.44 -11.08
N LYS A 21 -4.94 -0.64 -10.65
CA LYS A 21 -5.86 -0.65 -9.49
C LYS A 21 -5.15 -0.28 -8.20
N LEU A 22 -3.99 -0.88 -7.95
CA LEU A 22 -3.18 -0.53 -6.79
C LEU A 22 -2.75 0.94 -6.89
N LYS A 23 -2.18 1.36 -8.02
CA LYS A 23 -1.75 2.75 -8.25
C LYS A 23 -2.86 3.77 -7.99
N SER A 24 -4.11 3.44 -8.33
CA SER A 24 -5.29 4.25 -8.01
C SER A 24 -5.57 4.31 -6.50
N GLN A 25 -5.46 3.18 -5.79
CA GLN A 25 -5.56 3.14 -4.32
C GLN A 25 -4.46 3.94 -3.62
N LYS A 26 -3.31 4.21 -4.26
CA LYS A 26 -2.25 5.05 -3.70
C LYS A 26 -2.77 6.42 -3.24
N VAL A 27 -3.66 7.04 -4.01
CA VAL A 27 -4.24 8.35 -3.67
C VAL A 27 -5.16 8.23 -2.45
N THR A 28 -6.06 7.24 -2.45
CA THR A 28 -6.96 6.96 -1.33
C THR A 28 -6.17 6.68 -0.05
N ILE A 29 -5.11 5.86 -0.13
CA ILE A 29 -4.22 5.56 0.99
C ILE A 29 -3.52 6.84 1.48
N ALA A 30 -2.97 7.66 0.58
CA ALA A 30 -2.30 8.90 0.96
C ALA A 30 -3.22 9.87 1.72
N VAL A 31 -4.47 10.02 1.27
CA VAL A 31 -5.49 10.82 1.96
C VAL A 31 -5.79 10.24 3.35
N PHE A 32 -5.96 8.92 3.44
CA PHE A 32 -6.20 8.24 4.71
C PHE A 32 -5.05 8.45 5.70
N ILE A 33 -3.81 8.34 5.23
CA ILE A 33 -2.61 8.61 6.04
C ILE A 33 -2.60 10.04 6.53
N GLY A 34 -2.86 11.04 5.67
CA GLY A 34 -2.93 12.44 6.06
C GLY A 34 -4.00 12.71 7.13
N PHE A 35 -5.18 12.09 6.99
CA PHE A 35 -6.24 12.15 7.99
C PHE A 35 -5.81 11.57 9.33
N LEU A 36 -5.20 10.38 9.34
CA LEU A 36 -4.70 9.72 10.55
C LEU A 36 -3.61 10.55 11.25
N VAL A 37 -2.72 11.21 10.48
CA VAL A 37 -1.72 12.14 11.03
C VAL A 37 -2.39 13.36 11.68
N GLY A 38 -3.42 13.92 11.05
CA GLY A 38 -4.19 15.03 11.64
C GLY A 38 -4.85 14.65 12.96
N VAL A 39 -5.50 13.48 13.02
CA VAL A 39 -6.10 12.94 14.25
C VAL A 39 -5.04 12.67 15.32
N ALA A 40 -3.88 12.16 14.93
CA ALA A 40 -2.74 11.92 15.80
C ALA A 40 -2.22 13.23 16.43
N VAL A 41 -2.06 14.30 15.66
CA VAL A 41 -1.65 15.61 16.20
C VAL A 41 -2.72 16.16 17.15
N TYR A 42 -4.00 16.11 16.79
CA TYR A 42 -5.09 16.60 17.64
C TYR A 42 -5.18 15.84 18.97
N ALA A 43 -5.06 14.51 18.93
CA ALA A 43 -5.09 13.64 20.10
C ALA A 43 -3.86 13.84 21.00
N ALA A 44 -2.68 14.09 20.45
CA ALA A 44 -1.48 14.40 21.23
C ALA A 44 -1.65 15.66 22.09
N THR A 45 -2.33 16.68 21.54
CA THR A 45 -2.54 17.96 22.24
C THR A 45 -3.67 17.91 23.28
N HIS A 46 -4.65 17.00 23.14
CA HIS A 46 -5.86 16.98 23.99
C HIS A 46 -6.02 15.73 24.86
N LYS A 47 -5.42 14.57 24.53
CA LYS A 47 -5.68 13.29 25.22
C LYS A 47 -4.58 12.23 24.95
N GLY A 48 -3.32 12.52 25.30
CA GLY A 48 -2.24 11.52 25.44
C GLY A 48 -1.57 11.01 24.15
N PHE A 49 -0.24 10.91 24.20
CA PHE A 49 0.70 10.68 23.06
C PHE A 49 0.72 9.25 22.46
N VAL A 50 0.03 8.27 23.06
CA VAL A 50 0.18 6.84 22.70
C VAL A 50 -0.61 6.44 21.43
N LEU A 51 -1.85 6.93 21.28
CA LEU A 51 -2.70 6.69 20.11
C LEU A 51 -2.08 7.23 18.80
N PRO A 52 -1.54 8.46 18.77
CA PRO A 52 -0.81 9.04 17.64
C PRO A 52 0.34 8.16 17.11
N VAL A 53 1.15 7.62 18.03
CA VAL A 53 2.33 6.83 17.70
C VAL A 53 1.95 5.46 17.13
N ILE A 54 0.93 4.80 17.69
CA ILE A 54 0.42 3.52 17.19
C ILE A 54 -0.16 3.68 15.77
N LEU A 55 -0.86 4.77 15.49
CA LEU A 55 -1.38 5.07 14.16
C LEU A 55 -0.27 5.32 13.13
N LEU A 56 0.78 6.07 13.50
CA LEU A 56 1.93 6.31 12.63
C LEU A 56 2.68 5.02 12.30
N ILE A 57 2.94 4.16 13.30
CA ILE A 57 3.60 2.87 13.09
C ILE A 57 2.75 1.95 12.21
N SER A 58 1.42 1.91 12.43
CA SER A 58 0.51 1.09 11.62
C SER A 58 0.46 1.58 10.16
N SER A 59 0.36 2.90 9.96
CA SER A 59 0.39 3.52 8.63
C SER A 59 1.68 3.20 7.86
N PHE A 60 2.83 3.29 8.54
CA PHE A 60 4.13 2.96 7.94
C PHE A 60 4.22 1.48 7.54
N LEU A 61 3.73 0.57 8.39
CA LEU A 61 3.69 -0.87 8.08
C LEU A 61 2.79 -1.17 6.87
N ILE A 62 1.60 -0.58 6.78
CA ILE A 62 0.71 -0.72 5.61
C ILE A 62 1.39 -0.20 4.34
N GLY A 63 1.99 0.99 4.40
CA GLY A 63 2.67 1.61 3.25
C GLY A 63 3.84 0.78 2.73
N SER A 64 4.66 0.23 3.64
CA SER A 64 5.81 -0.61 3.29
C SER A 64 5.39 -1.89 2.56
N ARG A 65 4.34 -2.58 3.04
CA ARG A 65 3.81 -3.79 2.40
C ARG A 65 3.20 -3.50 1.04
N TYR A 66 2.46 -2.40 0.92
CA TYR A 66 1.90 -1.97 -0.35
C TYR A 66 3.00 -1.69 -1.40
N SER A 67 4.11 -1.06 -0.99
CA SER A 67 5.27 -0.86 -1.88
C SER A 67 5.92 -2.18 -2.31
N GLN A 68 6.02 -3.17 -1.43
CA GLN A 68 6.55 -4.49 -1.76
C GLN A 68 5.64 -5.24 -2.77
N SER A 69 4.32 -5.19 -2.58
CA SER A 69 3.36 -5.79 -3.53
C SER A 69 3.46 -5.13 -4.90
N LEU A 70 3.58 -3.80 -4.98
CA LEU A 70 3.78 -3.10 -6.25
C LEU A 70 5.08 -3.51 -6.94
N LYS A 71 6.19 -3.61 -6.19
CA LYS A 71 7.48 -4.05 -6.75
C LYS A 71 7.40 -5.49 -7.27
N GLY A 72 6.67 -6.38 -6.60
CA GLY A 72 6.47 -7.76 -7.04
C GLY A 72 5.73 -7.86 -8.36
N ILE A 73 4.61 -7.14 -8.50
CA ILE A 73 3.83 -7.08 -9.75
C ILE A 73 4.66 -6.45 -10.87
N GLN A 74 5.35 -5.34 -10.59
CA GLN A 74 6.16 -4.64 -11.58
C GLN A 74 7.34 -5.50 -12.07
N ALA A 75 7.98 -6.26 -11.18
CA ALA A 75 9.03 -7.19 -11.53
C ALA A 75 8.51 -8.33 -12.43
N GLU A 76 7.31 -8.85 -12.14
CA GLU A 76 6.67 -9.88 -12.95
C GLU A 76 6.30 -9.38 -14.36
N ILE A 77 5.74 -8.17 -14.46
CA ILE A 77 5.43 -7.51 -15.74
C ILE A 77 6.73 -7.28 -16.54
N SER A 78 7.76 -6.68 -15.93
CA SER A 78 9.05 -6.45 -16.60
C SER A 78 9.71 -7.75 -17.05
N ARG A 79 9.66 -8.82 -16.25
CA ARG A 79 10.23 -10.13 -16.62
C ARG A 79 9.58 -10.68 -17.88
N ARG A 80 8.25 -10.64 -17.98
CA ARG A 80 7.51 -11.15 -19.13
C ARG A 80 7.68 -10.28 -20.37
N ASN A 81 7.78 -8.96 -20.19
CA ASN A 81 7.98 -8.02 -21.29
C ASN A 81 9.41 -8.03 -21.86
N THR A 82 10.39 -8.52 -21.10
CA THR A 82 11.79 -8.67 -21.55
C THR A 82 12.08 -10.07 -22.12
N ALA A 83 11.20 -11.03 -21.87
CA ALA A 83 11.29 -12.41 -22.37
C ALA A 83 10.55 -12.64 -23.71
N LEU A 84 9.83 -11.62 -24.18
CA LEU A 84 9.23 -11.51 -25.52
C LEU A 84 10.14 -10.67 -26.41
#